data_AF-A0A2A3JMZ0-F1
#
_entry.id   AF-A0A2A3JMZ0-F1
#
_cell.length_a   1.000
_cell.length_b   1.000
_cell.length_c   1.000
_cell.angle_alpha   90.00
_cell.angle_beta   90.00
_cell.angle_gamma   90.00
#
_symmetry.space_group_name_H-M   'P 1'
#
loop_
_entity.id
_entity.type
_entity.pdbx_description
1 polymer ?
#
loop_
_entity_poly.entity_id
_entity_poly.type
_entity_poly.pdbx_seq_one_letter_code
_entity_poly.pdbx_strand_id
1 'polypeptide(L)'
;MDGVPPDRLTKRRISMHVDAHDDEIWAVLEGEITFFVGEQRYDLGPGDIAFGPRGVPRRHVVRSPESRLLVTSVPTGVAEWFTRNGTPVAFAGELPPSLGLDAAAGLVGAYDLHVVGPPATGE
;
A
#
# COMPACT_ATOMS: atom_id res chain seq x y z
N MET A 1 -7.41 24.52 -6.65
CA MET A 1 -7.15 23.27 -7.38
C MET A 1 -5.71 23.36 -7.83
N ASP A 2 -4.79 23.11 -6.91
CA ASP A 2 -3.37 23.18 -7.24
C ASP A 2 -2.92 21.74 -7.41
N GLY A 3 -2.60 21.38 -8.65
CA GLY A 3 -2.16 20.05 -9.02
C GLY A 3 -0.98 19.63 -8.15
N VAL A 4 -1.05 18.41 -7.63
CA VAL A 4 0.05 17.84 -6.83
C VAL A 4 1.27 17.67 -7.73
N PRO A 5 2.46 18.12 -7.30
CA PRO A 5 3.67 17.99 -8.10
C PRO A 5 4.02 16.50 -8.38
N PRO A 6 4.58 16.20 -9.57
CA PRO A 6 4.70 14.85 -10.10
C PRO A 6 5.66 13.94 -9.31
N ASP A 7 6.59 14.52 -8.54
CA ASP A 7 7.51 13.79 -7.65
C ASP A 7 6.80 13.13 -6.46
N ARG A 8 5.59 13.58 -6.11
CA ARG A 8 4.72 12.96 -5.09
C ARG A 8 3.83 11.85 -5.63
N LEU A 9 3.66 11.73 -6.95
CA LEU A 9 2.81 10.71 -7.58
C LEU A 9 3.43 9.31 -7.47
N THR A 10 4.76 9.19 -7.51
CA THR A 10 5.48 7.91 -7.33
C THR A 10 5.33 7.33 -5.92
N LYS A 11 5.14 8.17 -4.90
CA LYS A 11 4.94 7.75 -3.49
C LYS A 11 3.49 7.37 -3.15
N ARG A 12 2.55 7.57 -4.09
CA ARG A 12 1.12 7.27 -3.90
C ARG A 12 0.68 5.96 -4.51
N ARG A 13 1.62 5.21 -5.08
CA ARG A 13 1.36 3.94 -5.78
C ARG A 13 2.20 2.88 -5.11
N ILE A 14 1.54 1.83 -4.63
CA ILE A 14 2.24 0.62 -4.23
C ILE A 14 2.36 -0.27 -5.48
N SER A 15 3.54 -0.85 -5.69
CA SER A 15 3.76 -1.82 -6.76
C SER A 15 2.76 -2.97 -6.65
N MET A 16 2.41 -3.57 -7.79
CA MET A 16 1.61 -4.79 -7.78
C MET A 16 2.34 -5.85 -6.97
N HIS A 17 1.64 -6.46 -6.02
CA HIS A 17 2.21 -7.48 -5.15
C HIS A 17 1.18 -8.55 -4.83
N VAL A 18 1.66 -9.72 -4.42
CA VAL A 18 0.87 -10.84 -3.94
C VAL A 18 1.36 -11.16 -2.55
N ASP A 19 0.44 -11.16 -1.59
CA ASP A 19 0.67 -11.75 -0.28
C ASP A 19 0.04 -13.14 -0.28
N ALA A 20 0.85 -14.19 -0.16
CA ALA A 20 0.36 -15.57 -0.15
C ALA A 20 -0.17 -15.99 1.23
N HIS A 21 0.14 -15.23 2.29
CA HIS A 21 -0.18 -15.58 3.66
C HIS A 21 -1.41 -14.83 4.19
N ASP A 22 -1.46 -13.51 4.01
CA ASP A 22 -2.46 -12.65 4.62
C ASP A 22 -3.54 -12.18 3.63
N ASP A 23 -4.77 -12.21 4.13
CA ASP A 23 -5.85 -11.40 3.61
C ASP A 23 -5.75 -9.98 4.18
N GLU A 24 -6.12 -8.97 3.40
CA GLU A 24 -6.16 -7.58 3.83
C GLU A 24 -7.56 -6.99 3.70
N ILE A 25 -7.98 -6.25 4.73
CA ILE A 25 -9.20 -5.44 4.71
C ILE A 25 -8.78 -3.98 4.78
N TRP A 26 -9.27 -3.17 3.85
CA TRP A 26 -9.00 -1.74 3.79
C TRP A 26 -10.29 -0.96 3.99
N ALA A 27 -10.37 -0.20 5.08
CA ALA A 27 -11.42 0.79 5.29
C ALA A 27 -10.85 2.19 5.05
N VAL A 28 -11.51 2.96 4.18
CA VAL A 28 -11.10 4.32 3.86
C VAL A 28 -11.67 5.27 4.91
N LEU A 29 -10.79 5.93 5.66
CA LEU A 29 -11.19 6.90 6.68
C LEU A 29 -11.27 8.31 6.08
N GLU A 30 -10.30 8.67 5.23
CA GLU A 30 -10.20 9.98 4.57
C GLU A 30 -9.56 9.84 3.18
N GLY A 31 -9.88 10.77 2.27
CA GLY A 31 -9.30 10.84 0.93
C GLY A 31 -9.93 9.86 -0.06
N GLU A 32 -9.26 9.69 -1.19
CA GLU A 32 -9.71 8.89 -2.32
C GLU A 32 -8.61 7.92 -2.78
N ILE A 33 -8.98 6.67 -3.00
CA ILE A 33 -8.03 5.60 -3.34
C ILE A 33 -8.61 4.64 -4.37
N THR A 34 -7.80 4.24 -5.34
CA THR A 34 -8.13 3.15 -6.25
C THR A 34 -7.43 1.89 -5.76
N PHE A 35 -8.18 0.82 -5.51
CA PHE A 35 -7.63 -0.53 -5.37
C PHE A 35 -7.76 -1.29 -6.68
N PHE A 36 -6.74 -2.06 -7.00
CA PHE A 36 -6.78 -3.07 -8.04
C PHE A 36 -6.59 -4.43 -7.35
N VAL A 37 -7.52 -5.35 -7.53
CA VAL A 37 -7.52 -6.67 -6.89
C VAL A 37 -7.83 -7.71 -7.97
N GLY A 38 -6.84 -8.52 -8.32
CA GLY A 38 -6.89 -9.34 -9.52
C GLY A 38 -7.11 -8.48 -10.77
N GLU A 39 -8.19 -8.77 -11.50
CA GLU A 39 -8.57 -8.01 -12.70
C GLU A 39 -9.53 -6.84 -12.40
N GLN A 40 -9.96 -6.70 -11.16
CA GLN A 40 -10.99 -5.75 -10.76
C GLN A 40 -10.38 -4.43 -10.29
N ARG A 41 -11.09 -3.33 -10.58
CA ARG A 41 -10.76 -1.98 -10.14
C ARG A 41 -11.88 -1.46 -9.23
N TYR A 42 -11.48 -0.90 -8.09
CA TYR A 42 -12.37 -0.33 -7.09
C TYR A 42 -11.94 1.09 -6.77
N ASP A 43 -12.80 2.07 -7.09
CA ASP A 43 -12.59 3.46 -6.71
C ASP A 43 -13.38 3.75 -5.43
N LEU A 44 -12.66 3.98 -4.34
CA LEU A 44 -13.22 4.12 -3.00
C LEU A 44 -13.00 5.53 -2.44
N GLY A 45 -13.92 5.94 -1.57
CA GLY A 45 -13.86 7.15 -0.76
C GLY A 45 -14.20 6.86 0.71
N PRO A 46 -14.30 7.91 1.57
CA PRO A 46 -14.49 7.72 3.01
C PRO A 46 -15.75 6.91 3.36
N GLY A 47 -15.59 5.91 4.22
CA GLY A 47 -16.65 4.98 4.62
C GLY A 47 -16.71 3.69 3.79
N ASP A 48 -16.08 3.66 2.61
CA ASP A 48 -16.01 2.46 1.79
C ASP A 48 -14.99 1.45 2.34
N ILE A 49 -15.25 0.17 2.08
CA ILE A 49 -14.41 -0.96 2.48
C ILE A 49 -14.13 -1.84 1.27
N ALA A 50 -12.88 -2.29 1.12
CA ALA A 50 -12.50 -3.34 0.18
C ALA A 50 -11.75 -4.47 0.87
N PHE A 51 -11.76 -5.64 0.23
CA PHE A 51 -11.11 -6.85 0.67
C PHE A 51 -10.11 -7.32 -0.38
N GLY A 52 -8.89 -7.59 0.05
CA GLY A 52 -7.81 -8.16 -0.74
C GLY A 52 -7.53 -9.59 -0.29
N PRO A 53 -8.07 -10.61 -0.97
CA PRO A 53 -7.83 -12.00 -0.61
C PRO A 53 -6.36 -12.37 -0.81
N ARG A 54 -5.81 -13.21 0.07
CA ARG A 54 -4.48 -13.81 -0.08
C ARG A 54 -4.32 -14.51 -1.43
N GLY A 55 -3.10 -14.53 -1.96
CA GLY A 55 -2.77 -15.10 -3.26
C GLY A 55 -3.28 -14.30 -4.46
N VAL A 56 -4.08 -13.25 -4.25
CA VAL A 56 -4.59 -12.40 -5.32
C VAL A 56 -3.69 -11.16 -5.49
N PRO A 57 -3.15 -10.92 -6.70
CA PRO A 57 -2.37 -9.71 -6.98
C PRO A 57 -3.16 -8.45 -6.66
N ARG A 58 -2.52 -7.51 -5.96
CA ARG A 58 -3.14 -6.27 -5.54
C ARG A 58 -2.18 -5.09 -5.63
N ARG A 59 -2.75 -3.90 -5.87
CA ARG A 59 -2.07 -2.61 -5.72
C ARG A 59 -3.08 -1.52 -5.39
N HIS A 60 -2.61 -0.40 -4.89
CA HIS A 60 -3.45 0.77 -4.73
C HIS A 60 -2.76 2.05 -5.18
N VAL A 61 -3.58 3.03 -5.55
CA VAL A 61 -3.18 4.37 -5.97
C VAL A 61 -4.00 5.40 -5.22
N VAL A 62 -3.35 6.24 -4.42
CA VAL A 62 -4.01 7.38 -3.77
C VAL A 62 -4.28 8.47 -4.81
N ARG A 63 -5.55 8.82 -5.01
CA ARG A 63 -6.02 9.81 -6.00
C ARG A 63 -6.13 11.22 -5.43
N SER A 64 -6.31 11.36 -4.11
CA SER A 64 -6.34 12.63 -3.40
C SER A 64 -4.94 13.11 -2.98
N PRO A 65 -4.78 14.36 -2.50
CA PRO A 65 -3.52 14.83 -1.93
C PRO A 65 -2.98 13.94 -0.80
N GLU A 66 -3.86 13.43 0.04
CA GLU A 66 -3.56 12.49 1.12
C GLU A 66 -4.75 11.53 1.30
N SER A 67 -4.50 10.35 1.85
CA SER A 67 -5.54 9.40 2.25
C SER A 67 -5.20 8.78 3.59
N ARG A 68 -6.22 8.43 4.36
CA ARG A 68 -6.08 7.71 5.63
C ARG A 68 -6.85 6.39 5.53
N LEU A 69 -6.13 5.28 5.72
CA LEU A 69 -6.69 3.94 5.69
C LEU A 69 -6.58 3.30 7.07
N LEU A 70 -7.59 2.53 7.45
CA LEU A 70 -7.42 1.46 8.42
C LEU A 70 -7.15 0.16 7.63
N VAL A 71 -5.99 -0.44 7.85
CA VAL A 71 -5.60 -1.71 7.23
C VAL A 71 -5.60 -2.79 8.30
N THR A 72 -6.32 -3.88 8.03
CA THR A 72 -6.30 -5.08 8.88
C THR A 72 -5.77 -6.25 8.05
N SER A 73 -4.73 -6.89 8.54
CA SER A 73 -4.10 -8.05 7.88
C SER A 73 -4.27 -9.29 8.75
N VAL A 74 -4.70 -10.40 8.15
CA VAL A 74 -4.99 -11.65 8.86
C VAL A 74 -4.54 -12.87 8.05
N PRO A 75 -3.76 -13.86 8.56
CA PRO A 75 -2.97 -14.04 9.77
C PRO A 75 -2.51 -12.85 10.60
N THR A 76 -1.33 -12.37 10.18
CA THR A 76 -0.47 -11.39 10.83
C THR A 76 0.87 -11.17 10.12
N GLY A 77 1.20 -11.91 9.04
CA GLY A 77 2.55 -11.96 8.43
C GLY A 77 3.10 -10.61 7.97
N VAL A 78 2.28 -9.78 7.31
CA VAL A 78 2.74 -8.48 6.79
C VAL A 78 3.05 -7.46 7.90
N ALA A 79 2.40 -7.58 9.06
CA ALA A 79 2.64 -6.71 10.21
C ALA A 79 4.06 -6.87 10.77
N GLU A 80 4.62 -8.08 10.70
CA GLU A 80 6.00 -8.34 11.09
C GLU A 80 6.99 -7.67 10.12
N TRP A 81 6.69 -7.68 8.82
CA TRP A 81 7.50 -6.99 7.82
C TRP A 81 7.59 -5.48 8.12
N PHE A 82 6.47 -4.82 8.41
CA PHE A 82 6.46 -3.40 8.77
C PHE A 82 7.27 -3.13 10.04
N THR A 83 7.16 -4.01 11.04
CA THR A 83 7.88 -3.86 12.32
C THR A 83 9.39 -4.01 12.14
N ARG A 84 9.85 -4.95 11.32
CA ARG A 84 11.28 -5.24 11.14
C ARG A 84 11.98 -4.32 10.14
N ASN A 85 11.25 -3.82 9.14
CA ASN A 85 11.83 -3.04 8.03
C ASN A 85 11.44 -1.57 8.07
N GLY A 86 10.46 -1.19 8.89
CA GLY A 86 10.08 0.20 9.12
C GLY A 86 11.04 0.93 10.05
N THR A 87 10.99 2.27 10.01
CA THR A 87 11.64 3.12 11.00
C THR A 87 10.58 3.65 11.97
N PRO A 88 10.68 3.38 13.28
CA PRO A 88 9.74 3.91 14.26
C PRO A 88 9.74 5.44 14.26
N VAL A 89 8.56 6.02 14.46
CA VAL A 89 8.38 7.47 14.66
C VAL A 89 7.77 7.72 16.05
N ALA A 90 8.10 8.85 16.66
CA ALA A 90 7.68 9.13 18.04
C ALA A 90 6.25 9.68 18.12
N PHE A 91 5.78 10.34 17.04
CA PHE A 91 4.48 11.01 17.02
C PHE A 91 3.70 10.71 15.74
N ALA A 92 2.38 10.63 15.87
CA ALA A 92 1.48 10.56 14.72
C ALA A 92 1.62 11.85 13.87
N GLY A 93 1.94 11.71 12.60
CA GLY A 93 2.17 12.83 11.66
C GLY A 93 3.65 13.08 11.33
N GLU A 94 4.58 12.48 12.07
CA GLU A 94 5.97 12.41 11.67
C GLU A 94 6.15 11.35 10.58
N LEU A 95 6.83 11.72 9.49
CA LEU A 95 7.17 10.78 8.42
C LEU A 95 8.56 10.21 8.69
N PRO A 96 8.75 8.88 8.66
CA PRO A 96 10.08 8.30 8.73
C PRO A 96 10.89 8.68 7.47
N PRO A 97 12.23 8.52 7.50
CA PRO A 97 13.04 8.59 6.28
C PRO A 97 12.45 7.69 5.20
N SER A 98 12.44 8.15 3.95
CA SER A 98 11.87 7.37 2.85
C SER A 98 12.66 6.07 2.65
N LEU A 99 11.98 4.93 2.74
CA LEU A 99 12.52 3.66 2.29
C LEU A 99 12.46 3.62 0.75
N GLY A 100 13.61 3.43 0.10
CA GLY A 100 13.66 3.27 -1.35
C GLY A 100 12.86 2.04 -1.79
N LEU A 101 12.11 2.15 -2.89
CA LEU A 101 11.25 1.06 -3.38
C LEU A 101 12.04 -0.22 -3.68
N ASP A 102 13.27 -0.12 -4.19
CA ASP A 102 14.13 -1.27 -4.47
C ASP A 102 14.57 -1.98 -3.18
N ALA A 103 14.89 -1.21 -2.14
CA ALA A 103 15.21 -1.75 -0.83
C ALA A 103 13.97 -2.44 -0.21
N ALA A 104 12.80 -1.81 -0.31
CA ALA A 104 11.55 -2.42 0.16
C ALA A 104 11.27 -3.74 -0.57
N ALA A 105 11.35 -3.76 -1.90
CA ALA A 105 11.12 -4.95 -2.72
C ALA A 105 12.11 -6.09 -2.42
N GLY A 106 13.36 -5.77 -2.07
CA GLY A 106 14.35 -6.78 -1.65
C GLY A 106 14.03 -7.44 -0.30
N LEU A 107 13.18 -6.82 0.53
CA LEU A 107 12.91 -7.26 1.90
C LEU A 107 11.60 -8.05 2.04
N VAL A 108 10.73 -8.04 1.02
CA VAL A 108 9.38 -8.64 1.14
C VAL A 108 9.37 -10.17 1.04
N GLY A 109 10.30 -10.77 0.28
CA GLY A 109 10.24 -12.19 -0.07
C GLY A 109 10.37 -13.15 1.11
N ALA A 110 10.93 -12.71 2.24
CA ALA A 110 11.02 -13.51 3.46
C ALA A 110 9.70 -13.59 4.26
N TYR A 111 8.65 -12.90 3.80
CA TYR A 111 7.36 -12.73 4.50
C TYR A 111 6.18 -13.13 3.62
N ASP A 112 6.40 -14.06 2.68
CA ASP A 112 5.37 -14.53 1.72
C ASP A 112 4.74 -13.41 0.87
N LEU A 113 5.42 -12.27 0.80
CA LEU A 113 5.04 -11.10 0.02
C LEU A 113 5.97 -10.99 -1.20
N HIS A 114 5.37 -10.94 -2.38
CA HIS A 114 6.09 -10.91 -3.65
C HIS A 114 5.65 -9.71 -4.47
N VAL A 115 6.59 -8.85 -4.87
CA VAL A 115 6.32 -7.83 -5.90
C VAL A 115 6.19 -8.52 -7.25
N VAL A 116 5.10 -8.27 -7.96
CA VAL A 116 4.77 -8.88 -9.24
C VAL A 116 4.77 -7.81 -10.33
N GLY A 117 5.56 -8.04 -11.38
CA GLY A 117 5.72 -7.07 -12.46
C GLY A 117 6.74 -5.97 -12.12
N PRO A 118 6.95 -5.01 -13.04
CA PRO A 118 7.90 -3.92 -12.80
C PRO A 118 7.48 -3.11 -11.57
N PRO A 119 8.43 -2.50 -10.83
CA PRO A 119 8.11 -1.52 -9.80
C PRO A 119 7.11 -0.49 -10.33
N ALA A 120 6.23 0.04 -9.49
CA ALA A 120 5.34 1.13 -9.89
C ALA A 120 6.19 2.33 -10.36
N THR A 121 6.38 2.44 -11.68
CA THR A 121 7.06 3.58 -12.29
C THR A 121 6.05 4.71 -12.51
N GLY A 122 6.54 5.94 -12.40
CA GLY A 122 5.75 7.14 -12.57
C GLY A 122 5.45 7.41 -14.04
N GLU A 123 4.20 7.14 -14.42
CA GLU A 123 3.36 7.96 -15.29
C GLU A 123 1.95 8.01 -14.68
#